data_AF-A0A4Q4USA7-F1
#
_entry.id   AF-A0A4Q4USA7-F1
#
_cell.length_a   1.000
_cell.length_b   1.000
_cell.length_c   1.000
_cell.angle_alpha   90.00
_cell.angle_beta   90.00
_cell.angle_gamma   90.00
#
_symmetry.space_group_name_H-M   'P 1'
#
loop_
_entity.id
_entity.type
_entity.pdbx_description
1 polymer ?
#
loop_
_entity_poly.entity_id
_entity_poly.type
_entity_poly.pdbx_seq_one_letter_code
_entity_poly.pdbx_strand_id
1 'polypeptide(L)'
;MAGADRVEGCLFGNGERTDNVDLVTLALNLYTQGNHLNIDFSDLGRVIDTVEICNKIPVHPHAPGKGGAAWIILRKLELDLPHGLQIAFNKVVQKKADELGRELLTAEITDLFEKTYFLRDNPGFTIIDYSISVDRSTSAVLPGPGKSGDTTNLGRLFEGIVAIDGQDYTLRGRGNGPISSLADALRGVGIELDVADYKEHAMGGRDVKAATYIECTAAGTSQKGLGRWHPRRRGPKFSHGSPGSG
;
A
#
# COMPACT_ATOMS: atom_id res chain seq x y z
N MET A 1 25.23 33.73 17.22
CA MET A 1 26.05 32.86 16.34
C MET A 1 27.33 33.62 16.01
N ALA A 2 28.48 32.97 16.14
CA ALA A 2 29.79 33.58 15.88
C ALA A 2 30.05 33.64 14.36
N GLY A 3 29.45 34.59 13.66
CA GLY A 3 29.84 35.12 12.33
C GLY A 3 30.39 34.15 11.26
N ALA A 4 29.97 32.90 11.22
CA ALA A 4 30.49 31.93 10.26
C ALA A 4 29.73 32.05 8.93
N ASP A 5 30.45 32.41 7.86
CA ASP A 5 29.86 32.61 6.53
C ASP A 5 29.77 31.32 5.69
N ARG A 6 30.37 30.22 6.17
CA ARG A 6 30.45 28.94 5.44
C ARG A 6 30.49 27.76 6.39
N VAL A 7 29.73 26.72 6.06
CA VAL A 7 29.72 25.42 6.74
C VAL A 7 29.96 24.32 5.70
N GLU A 8 30.90 23.43 5.98
CA GLU A 8 31.14 22.21 5.22
C GLU A 8 30.72 20.99 6.04
N GLY A 9 30.24 19.96 5.36
CA GLY A 9 29.75 18.74 6.00
C GLY A 9 29.38 17.69 4.97
N CYS A 10 28.77 16.60 5.43
CA CYS A 10 28.29 15.53 4.56
C CYS A 10 26.79 15.30 4.78
N LEU A 11 26.11 14.80 3.74
CA LEU A 11 24.72 14.38 3.88
C LEU A 11 24.65 13.20 4.85
N PHE A 12 23.84 13.34 5.89
CA PHE A 12 23.66 12.37 6.97
C PHE A 12 24.94 11.99 7.73
N GLY A 13 25.93 12.89 7.75
CA GLY A 13 27.15 12.71 8.54
C GLY A 13 28.09 11.61 8.04
N ASN A 14 27.98 11.18 6.77
CA ASN A 14 28.91 10.21 6.19
C ASN A 14 30.37 10.73 6.18
N GLY A 15 31.35 9.90 6.56
CA GLY A 15 32.76 10.28 6.60
C GLY A 15 33.66 9.27 7.31
N GLU A 16 34.98 9.38 7.13
CA GLU A 16 36.00 8.46 7.68
C GLU A 16 36.16 8.58 9.21
N ARG A 17 35.58 9.62 9.82
CA ARG A 17 35.51 9.86 11.27
C ARG A 17 34.16 10.49 11.65
N THR A 18 33.74 10.36 12.91
CA THR A 18 32.46 10.78 13.48
C THR A 18 32.17 12.29 13.49
N ASP A 19 33.01 13.12 12.86
CA ASP A 19 33.03 14.59 13.02
C ASP A 19 32.55 15.38 11.79
N ASN A 20 31.95 14.72 10.79
CA ASN A 20 31.32 15.47 9.70
C ASN A 20 29.95 15.99 10.12
N VAL A 21 29.75 17.30 10.03
CA VAL A 21 28.45 17.95 10.22
C VAL A 21 27.42 17.36 9.25
N ASP A 22 26.26 16.95 9.77
CA ASP A 22 25.14 16.52 8.94
C ASP A 22 24.43 17.72 8.32
N LEU A 23 24.66 17.92 7.02
CA LEU A 23 24.07 19.03 6.26
C LEU A 23 22.55 18.93 6.14
N VAL A 24 21.98 17.72 6.21
CA VAL A 24 20.52 17.53 6.17
C VAL A 24 19.91 18.03 7.48
N THR A 25 20.45 17.58 8.61
CA THR A 25 20.03 18.05 9.93
C THR A 25 20.18 19.57 10.07
N LEU A 26 21.31 20.12 9.62
CA LEU A 26 21.55 21.57 9.64
C LEU A 26 20.50 22.34 8.82
N ALA A 27 20.21 21.89 7.60
CA ALA A 27 19.25 22.54 6.73
C ALA A 27 17.82 22.47 7.29
N LEU A 28 17.40 21.31 7.80
CA LEU A 28 16.09 21.15 8.43
C LEU A 28 15.96 22.06 9.67
N ASN A 29 17.01 22.18 10.48
CA ASN A 29 17.01 23.10 11.61
C ASN A 29 16.88 24.56 11.17
N LEU A 30 17.58 24.98 10.10
CA LEU A 30 17.44 26.33 9.56
C LEU A 30 16.02 26.61 9.03
N TYR A 31 15.35 25.60 8.46
CA TYR A 31 13.96 25.74 8.00
C TYR A 31 13.00 26.00 9.16
N THR A 32 13.21 25.36 10.31
CA THR A 32 12.41 25.63 11.52
C THR A 32 12.59 27.05 12.06
N GLN A 33 13.69 27.72 11.70
CA GLN A 33 13.98 29.10 12.08
C GLN A 33 13.53 30.12 11.01
N GLY A 34 12.86 29.66 9.94
CA GLY A 34 12.40 30.50 8.84
C GLY A 34 13.47 30.82 7.78
N ASN A 35 14.65 30.20 7.86
CA ASN A 35 15.75 30.43 6.92
C ASN A 35 15.75 29.35 5.83
N HIS A 36 15.20 29.66 4.66
CA HIS A 36 15.11 28.71 3.55
C HIS A 36 16.38 28.74 2.67
N LEU A 37 16.98 27.57 2.44
CA LEU A 37 18.27 27.41 1.76
C LEU A 37 18.15 27.17 0.25
N ASN A 38 16.97 27.34 -0.34
CA ASN A 38 16.68 26.98 -1.74
C ASN A 38 17.09 25.53 -2.10
N ILE A 39 17.07 24.63 -1.11
CA ILE A 39 17.32 23.20 -1.25
C ILE A 39 16.04 22.46 -0.88
N ASP A 40 15.62 21.48 -1.67
CA ASP A 40 14.39 20.75 -1.40
C ASP A 40 14.66 19.45 -0.63
N PHE A 41 14.15 19.37 0.59
CA PHE A 41 14.16 18.16 1.43
C PHE A 41 12.75 17.61 1.67
N SER A 42 11.78 17.95 0.82
CA SER A 42 10.41 17.44 0.91
C SER A 42 10.34 15.90 0.78
N ASP A 43 11.26 15.30 0.04
CA ASP A 43 11.42 13.86 -0.11
C ASP A 43 12.76 13.37 0.47
N LEU A 44 12.83 13.31 1.80
CA LEU A 44 14.00 12.77 2.51
C LEU A 44 14.31 11.33 2.13
N GLY A 45 13.30 10.52 1.77
CA GLY A 45 13.48 9.12 1.36
C GLY A 45 14.34 9.01 0.11
N ARG A 46 14.01 9.77 -0.94
CA ARG A 46 14.80 9.82 -2.18
C ARG A 46 16.21 10.37 -1.95
N VAL A 47 16.37 11.36 -1.07
CA VAL A 47 17.68 11.91 -0.71
C VAL A 47 18.53 10.83 -0.04
N ILE A 48 17.96 10.08 0.91
CA ILE A 48 18.60 8.94 1.57
C ILE A 48 19.04 7.89 0.54
N ASP A 49 18.14 7.47 -0.34
CA ASP A 49 18.43 6.44 -1.34
C ASP A 49 19.57 6.88 -2.26
N THR A 50 19.57 8.13 -2.69
CA THR A 50 20.64 8.71 -3.51
C THR A 50 21.98 8.69 -2.77
N VAL A 51 21.98 9.07 -1.49
CA VAL A 51 23.20 9.05 -0.64
C VAL A 51 23.73 7.63 -0.46
N GLU A 52 22.87 6.64 -0.18
CA GLU A 52 23.27 5.24 -0.05
C GLU A 52 23.78 4.66 -1.38
N ILE A 53 23.14 4.98 -2.51
CA ILE A 53 23.54 4.53 -3.84
C ILE A 53 24.90 5.11 -4.23
N CYS A 54 25.12 6.40 -4.01
CA CYS A 54 26.37 7.07 -4.37
C CYS A 54 27.52 6.63 -3.48
N ASN A 55 27.30 6.55 -2.16
CA ASN A 55 28.37 6.31 -1.20
C ASN A 55 28.59 4.82 -0.89
N LYS A 56 27.65 3.94 -1.28
CA LYS A 56 27.65 2.51 -0.93
C LYS A 56 27.72 2.23 0.57
N ILE A 57 27.34 3.22 1.39
CA ILE A 57 27.31 3.16 2.85
C ILE A 57 25.87 3.42 3.30
N PRO A 58 25.30 2.57 4.17
CA PRO A 58 23.97 2.82 4.68
C PRO A 58 23.97 4.01 5.64
N VAL A 59 23.03 4.94 5.44
CA VAL A 59 22.83 6.08 6.37
C VAL A 59 22.38 5.57 7.74
N HIS A 60 22.72 6.27 8.83
CA HIS A 60 22.36 5.83 10.18
C HIS A 60 20.83 5.75 10.40
N PRO A 61 20.28 4.73 11.11
CA PRO A 61 18.84 4.60 11.35
C PRO A 61 18.16 5.80 12.03
N HIS A 62 18.90 6.54 12.86
CA HIS A 62 18.40 7.74 13.54
C HIS A 62 18.51 9.04 12.70
N ALA A 63 18.92 8.94 11.44
CA ALA A 63 18.94 10.10 10.55
C ALA A 63 17.52 10.63 10.26
N PRO A 64 17.34 11.95 10.06
CA PRO A 64 16.06 12.52 9.67
C PRO A 64 15.49 11.82 8.41
N GLY A 65 14.24 11.36 8.49
CA GLY A 65 13.57 10.67 7.37
C GLY A 65 13.86 9.17 7.23
N LYS A 66 14.81 8.60 7.99
CA LYS A 66 15.14 7.15 7.98
C LYS A 66 14.42 6.31 9.03
N GLY A 67 13.98 6.93 10.13
CA GLY A 67 13.51 6.20 11.31
C GLY A 67 12.01 5.83 11.31
N GLY A 68 11.24 6.26 10.31
CA GLY A 68 9.79 6.06 10.30
C GLY A 68 9.39 4.61 10.00
N ALA A 69 8.31 4.14 10.62
CA ALA A 69 7.77 2.81 10.36
C ALA A 69 7.45 2.59 8.88
N ALA A 70 6.92 3.61 8.19
CA ALA A 70 6.65 3.56 6.76
C ALA A 70 7.91 3.30 5.90
N TRP A 71 9.05 3.90 6.23
CA TRP A 71 10.31 3.68 5.52
C TRP A 71 10.82 2.24 5.72
N ILE A 72 10.69 1.72 6.94
CA ILE A 72 11.02 0.33 7.26
C ILE A 72 10.16 -0.62 6.42
N ILE A 73 8.85 -0.35 6.30
CA ILE A 73 7.94 -1.16 5.51
C ILE A 73 8.26 -1.07 4.01
N LEU A 74 8.54 0.11 3.48
CA LEU A 74 9.01 0.28 2.10
C LEU A 74 10.26 -0.56 1.82
N ARG A 75 11.28 -0.50 2.68
CA ARG A 75 12.55 -1.19 2.44
C ARG A 75 12.50 -2.70 2.67
N LYS A 76 11.73 -3.16 3.65
CA LYS A 76 11.69 -4.57 4.05
C LYS A 76 10.62 -5.38 3.32
N LEU A 77 9.49 -4.76 3.03
CA LEU A 77 8.35 -5.42 2.39
C LEU A 77 8.09 -4.93 0.96
N GLU A 78 8.87 -3.94 0.47
CA GLU A 78 8.67 -3.30 -0.84
C GLU A 78 7.30 -2.63 -0.98
N LEU A 79 6.70 -2.20 0.14
CA LEU A 79 5.37 -1.60 0.19
C LEU A 79 5.45 -0.08 0.35
N ASP A 80 5.17 0.66 -0.72
CA ASP A 80 4.93 2.10 -0.69
C ASP A 80 3.53 2.44 -0.12
N LEU A 81 3.47 2.62 1.19
CA LEU A 81 2.23 2.87 1.91
C LEU A 81 1.64 4.25 1.55
N PRO A 82 0.34 4.36 1.20
CA PRO A 82 -0.31 5.65 1.04
C PRO A 82 -0.33 6.44 2.36
N HIS A 83 -0.39 7.76 2.28
CA HIS A 83 -0.26 8.65 3.45
C HIS A 83 -1.24 8.29 4.58
N GLY A 84 -2.50 8.02 4.27
CA GLY A 84 -3.51 7.64 5.28
C GLY A 84 -3.10 6.39 6.06
N LEU A 85 -2.51 5.40 5.38
CA LEU A 85 -2.01 4.17 5.98
C LEU A 85 -0.74 4.40 6.80
N GLN A 86 0.15 5.28 6.36
CA GLN A 86 1.33 5.66 7.14
C GLN A 86 0.92 6.24 8.51
N ILE A 87 -0.08 7.13 8.52
CA ILE A 87 -0.62 7.70 9.77
C ILE A 87 -1.24 6.61 10.63
N ALA A 88 -2.10 5.77 10.06
CA ALA A 88 -2.79 4.71 10.80
C ALA A 88 -1.79 3.73 11.43
N PHE A 89 -0.80 3.28 10.66
CA PHE A 89 0.19 2.35 11.14
C PHE A 89 1.15 2.98 12.17
N ASN A 90 1.54 4.25 12.01
CA ASN A 90 2.34 4.94 13.02
C ASN A 90 1.65 4.97 14.39
N LYS A 91 0.32 5.12 14.45
CA LYS A 91 -0.43 5.03 15.71
C LYS A 91 -0.33 3.63 16.35
N VAL A 92 -0.35 2.58 15.53
CA VAL A 92 -0.18 1.19 15.99
C VAL A 92 1.22 0.96 16.55
N VAL A 93 2.25 1.48 15.86
CA VAL A 93 3.65 1.43 16.30
C VAL A 93 3.85 2.19 17.61
N GLN A 94 3.32 3.41 17.72
CA GLN A 94 3.39 4.20 18.96
C GLN A 94 2.76 3.47 20.14
N LYS A 95 1.52 2.97 19.97
CA LYS A 95 0.84 2.20 21.01
C LYS A 95 1.68 1.00 21.46
N LYS A 96 2.29 0.27 20.51
CA LYS A 96 3.10 -0.91 20.83
C LYS A 96 4.43 -0.53 21.52
N ALA A 97 5.03 0.59 21.15
CA ALA A 97 6.23 1.12 21.81
C ALA A 97 5.92 1.52 23.26
N ASP A 98 4.78 2.19 23.49
CA ASP A 98 4.30 2.57 24.82
C ASP A 98 4.06 1.33 25.71
N GLU A 99 3.43 0.28 25.17
CA GLU A 99 3.22 -1.00 25.86
C GLU A 99 4.53 -1.67 26.29
N LEU A 100 5.60 -1.51 25.50
CA LEU A 100 6.92 -2.11 25.76
C LEU A 100 7.84 -1.17 26.58
N GLY A 101 7.48 0.10 26.74
CA GLY A 101 8.32 1.12 27.36
C GLY A 101 9.61 1.42 26.60
N ARG A 102 9.67 1.10 25.30
CA ARG A 102 10.84 1.32 24.44
C ARG A 102 10.45 1.42 22.97
N GLU A 103 11.34 1.99 22.16
CA GLU A 103 11.20 1.95 20.70
C GLU A 103 11.22 0.51 20.17
N LEU A 104 10.48 0.29 19.08
CA LEU A 104 10.42 -1.00 18.38
C LEU A 104 11.64 -1.18 17.46
N LEU A 105 12.16 -2.40 17.43
CA LEU A 105 13.18 -2.81 16.47
C LEU A 105 12.57 -2.93 15.07
N THR A 106 13.40 -2.84 14.04
CA THR A 106 12.97 -2.97 12.64
C THR A 106 12.18 -4.26 12.37
N ALA A 107 12.63 -5.39 12.93
CA ALA A 107 11.95 -6.68 12.76
C ALA A 107 10.57 -6.71 13.45
N GLU A 108 10.45 -6.05 14.59
CA GLU A 108 9.18 -5.95 15.33
C GLU A 108 8.19 -5.06 14.58
N ILE A 109 8.64 -3.98 13.94
CA ILE A 109 7.80 -3.13 13.10
C ILE A 109 7.26 -3.92 11.90
N THR A 110 8.09 -4.69 11.21
CA THR A 110 7.64 -5.51 10.07
C THR A 110 6.65 -6.59 10.50
N ASP A 111 6.92 -7.29 11.60
CA ASP A 111 6.03 -8.32 12.14
C ASP A 111 4.70 -7.73 12.61
N LEU A 112 4.76 -6.56 13.26
CA LEU A 112 3.57 -5.81 13.68
C LEU A 112 2.72 -5.40 12.47
N PHE A 113 3.34 -4.96 11.37
CA PHE A 113 2.61 -4.63 10.13
C PHE A 113 1.94 -5.86 9.52
N GLU A 114 2.68 -6.95 9.35
CA GLU A 114 2.16 -8.21 8.79
C GLU A 114 0.97 -8.75 9.60
N LYS A 115 1.04 -8.67 10.93
CA LYS A 115 -0.03 -9.08 11.84
C LYS A 115 -1.23 -8.14 11.82
N THR A 116 -0.99 -6.82 11.86
CA THR A 116 -2.05 -5.81 11.92
C THR A 116 -2.91 -5.81 10.66
N TYR A 117 -2.29 -6.04 9.49
CA TYR A 117 -2.96 -6.01 8.20
C TYR A 117 -3.11 -7.39 7.57
N PHE A 118 -2.92 -8.47 8.34
CA PHE A 118 -3.15 -9.86 7.93
C PHE A 118 -2.51 -10.22 6.58
N LEU A 119 -1.23 -9.85 6.38
CA LEU A 119 -0.55 -10.03 5.09
C LEU A 119 -0.33 -11.50 4.71
N ARG A 120 -0.33 -12.41 5.69
CA ARG A 120 -0.11 -13.85 5.48
C ARG A 120 -1.41 -14.64 5.58
N ASP A 121 -2.08 -14.54 6.72
CA ASP A 121 -3.33 -15.28 7.01
C ASP A 121 -4.37 -14.32 7.58
N ASN A 122 -5.59 -14.34 7.01
CA ASN A 122 -6.75 -13.66 7.57
C ASN A 122 -7.79 -14.71 7.99
N PRO A 123 -7.84 -15.09 9.28
CA PRO A 123 -8.75 -16.12 9.75
C PRO A 123 -10.23 -15.70 9.70
N GLY A 124 -10.53 -14.40 9.69
CA GLY A 124 -11.90 -13.88 9.75
C GLY A 124 -12.55 -13.67 8.38
N PHE A 125 -11.79 -13.63 7.29
CA PHE A 125 -12.33 -13.33 5.96
C PHE A 125 -11.51 -13.95 4.83
N THR A 126 -12.12 -14.83 4.04
CA THR A 126 -11.51 -15.48 2.88
C THR A 126 -12.48 -15.52 1.70
N ILE A 127 -12.04 -15.07 0.52
CA ILE A 127 -12.77 -15.30 -0.73
C ILE A 127 -12.37 -16.69 -1.24
N ILE A 128 -13.29 -17.65 -1.18
CA ILE A 128 -13.05 -19.05 -1.58
C ILE A 128 -13.06 -19.16 -3.10
N ASP A 129 -14.10 -18.62 -3.73
CA ASP A 129 -14.27 -18.61 -5.18
C ASP A 129 -15.03 -17.35 -5.60
N TYR A 130 -14.72 -16.81 -6.76
CA TYR A 130 -15.45 -15.66 -7.29
C TYR A 130 -15.31 -15.51 -8.80
N SER A 131 -16.33 -14.89 -9.38
CA SER A 131 -16.33 -14.40 -10.75
C SER A 131 -16.74 -12.93 -10.76
N ILE A 132 -16.11 -12.16 -11.64
CA ILE A 132 -16.51 -10.78 -11.94
C ILE A 132 -16.82 -10.71 -13.43
N SER A 133 -18.08 -10.46 -13.74
CA SER A 133 -18.57 -10.37 -15.10
C SER A 133 -19.12 -8.98 -15.39
N VAL A 134 -19.34 -8.69 -16.67
CA VAL A 134 -19.96 -7.43 -17.09
C VAL A 134 -21.46 -7.54 -16.83
N ASP A 135 -22.05 -6.59 -16.10
CA ASP A 135 -23.51 -6.53 -15.94
C ASP A 135 -24.13 -6.05 -17.26
N ARG A 136 -24.81 -6.97 -17.95
CA ARG A 136 -25.52 -6.70 -19.21
C ARG A 136 -27.03 -6.54 -19.02
N SER A 137 -27.53 -6.50 -17.78
CA SER A 137 -28.98 -6.45 -17.51
C SER A 137 -29.67 -5.20 -18.09
N THR A 138 -28.93 -4.12 -18.37
CA THR A 138 -29.44 -2.88 -18.97
C THR A 138 -29.01 -2.67 -20.44
N SER A 139 -28.21 -3.58 -21.01
CA SER A 139 -27.75 -3.46 -22.41
C SER A 139 -28.75 -4.08 -23.37
N ALA A 140 -29.48 -3.25 -24.10
CA ALA A 140 -30.47 -3.67 -25.11
C ALA A 140 -29.86 -4.23 -26.42
N VAL A 141 -28.53 -4.29 -26.54
CA VAL A 141 -27.85 -4.71 -27.78
C VAL A 141 -26.85 -5.83 -27.45
N LEU A 142 -27.18 -7.06 -27.87
CA LEU A 142 -26.18 -8.13 -27.99
C LEU A 142 -25.19 -7.71 -29.08
N PRO A 143 -23.88 -7.71 -28.84
CA PRO A 143 -22.92 -7.51 -29.92
C PRO A 143 -23.15 -8.58 -30.98
N GLY A 144 -23.28 -8.17 -32.25
CA GLY A 144 -23.30 -9.12 -33.35
C GLY A 144 -22.06 -10.03 -33.32
N PRO A 145 -22.14 -11.25 -33.90
CA PRO A 145 -21.06 -12.23 -33.85
C PRO A 145 -19.74 -11.60 -34.32
N GLY A 146 -18.71 -11.65 -33.47
CA GLY A 146 -17.36 -11.16 -33.77
C GLY A 146 -17.05 -9.71 -33.38
N LYS A 147 -17.98 -8.95 -32.78
CA LYS A 147 -17.69 -7.60 -32.24
C LYS A 147 -17.66 -7.64 -30.71
N SER A 148 -16.54 -7.24 -30.10
CA SER A 148 -16.53 -6.90 -28.67
C SER A 148 -17.24 -5.57 -28.52
N GLY A 149 -18.47 -5.57 -27.98
CA GLY A 149 -19.17 -4.33 -27.65
C GLY A 149 -18.37 -3.51 -26.64
N ASP A 150 -18.49 -2.18 -26.71
CA ASP A 150 -17.84 -1.28 -25.76
C ASP A 150 -18.38 -1.54 -24.34
N THR A 151 -17.54 -2.13 -23.48
CA THR A 151 -17.90 -2.50 -22.10
C THR A 151 -17.42 -1.46 -21.08
N THR A 152 -16.89 -0.32 -21.54
CA THR A 152 -16.22 0.66 -20.68
C THR A 152 -17.19 1.31 -19.70
N ASN A 153 -18.45 1.47 -20.09
CA ASN A 153 -19.53 2.07 -19.27
C ASN A 153 -20.48 1.05 -18.64
N LEU A 154 -20.22 -0.25 -18.81
CA LEU A 154 -21.10 -1.28 -18.25
C LEU A 154 -20.72 -1.56 -16.80
N GLY A 155 -21.72 -1.87 -15.97
CA GLY A 155 -21.52 -2.31 -14.60
C GLY A 155 -20.72 -3.61 -14.52
N ARG A 156 -20.37 -3.99 -13.30
CA ARG A 156 -19.73 -5.25 -12.92
C ARG A 156 -20.65 -5.99 -11.97
N LEU A 157 -20.72 -7.30 -12.17
CA LEU A 157 -21.42 -8.24 -11.32
C LEU A 157 -20.38 -9.12 -10.65
N PHE A 158 -20.37 -9.09 -9.32
CA PHE A 158 -19.62 -10.03 -8.49
C PHE A 158 -20.54 -11.19 -8.09
N GLU A 159 -20.06 -12.42 -8.25
CA GLU A 159 -20.71 -13.65 -7.78
C GLU A 159 -19.64 -14.55 -7.20
N GLY A 160 -19.77 -14.96 -5.93
CA GLY A 160 -18.74 -15.76 -5.29
C GLY A 160 -19.14 -16.33 -3.93
N ILE A 161 -18.26 -17.17 -3.39
CA ILE A 161 -18.35 -17.75 -2.06
C ILE A 161 -17.29 -17.10 -1.18
N VAL A 162 -17.73 -16.53 -0.06
CA VAL A 162 -16.87 -15.86 0.92
C VAL A 162 -17.07 -16.54 2.27
N ALA A 163 -15.97 -16.98 2.89
CA ALA A 163 -15.95 -17.44 4.27
C ALA A 163 -15.71 -16.26 5.21
N ILE A 164 -16.62 -16.07 6.17
CA ILE A 164 -16.52 -15.05 7.21
C ILE A 164 -16.64 -15.76 8.56
N ASP A 165 -15.63 -15.61 9.42
CA ASP A 165 -15.54 -16.27 10.72
C ASP A 165 -15.81 -17.79 10.67
N GLY A 166 -15.36 -18.43 9.59
CA GLY A 166 -15.51 -19.88 9.36
C GLY A 166 -16.85 -20.32 8.78
N GLN A 167 -17.76 -19.40 8.46
CA GLN A 167 -19.03 -19.69 7.80
C GLN A 167 -19.02 -19.23 6.34
N ASP A 168 -19.48 -20.09 5.43
CA ASP A 168 -19.53 -19.81 4.00
C ASP A 168 -20.80 -19.06 3.60
N TYR A 169 -20.64 -17.99 2.84
CA TYR A 169 -21.72 -17.17 2.31
C TYR A 169 -21.62 -17.09 0.78
N THR A 170 -22.72 -17.39 0.10
CA THR A 170 -22.85 -17.12 -1.34
C THR A 170 -23.31 -15.68 -1.52
N LEU A 171 -22.44 -14.84 -2.09
CA LEU A 171 -22.66 -13.41 -2.24
C LEU A 171 -22.78 -13.02 -3.71
N ARG A 172 -23.64 -12.04 -3.94
CA ARG A 172 -23.85 -11.42 -5.25
C ARG A 172 -24.02 -9.93 -5.08
N GLY A 173 -23.32 -9.14 -5.88
CA GLY A 173 -23.38 -7.68 -5.82
C GLY A 173 -23.06 -7.03 -7.14
N ARG A 174 -23.56 -5.81 -7.33
CA ARG A 174 -23.38 -5.02 -8.55
C ARG A 174 -22.71 -3.70 -8.24
N GLY A 175 -21.87 -3.24 -9.15
CA GLY A 175 -21.20 -1.95 -9.01
C GLY A 175 -20.54 -1.49 -10.30
N ASN A 176 -20.02 -0.28 -10.32
CA ASN A 176 -19.36 0.28 -11.52
C ASN A 176 -17.96 -0.31 -11.75
N GLY A 177 -17.46 -1.15 -10.84
CA GLY A 177 -16.15 -1.78 -10.91
C GLY A 177 -16.08 -3.05 -10.06
N PRO A 178 -14.96 -3.79 -10.16
CA PRO A 178 -14.72 -5.01 -9.36
C PRO A 178 -14.90 -4.79 -7.85
N ILE A 179 -14.29 -3.72 -7.32
CA ILE A 179 -14.30 -3.43 -5.88
C ILE A 179 -15.70 -3.02 -5.42
N SER A 180 -16.38 -2.13 -6.16
CA SER A 180 -17.72 -1.69 -5.77
C SER A 180 -18.77 -2.80 -5.89
N SER A 181 -18.63 -3.71 -6.87
CA SER A 181 -19.50 -4.89 -6.95
C SER A 181 -19.30 -5.88 -5.80
N LEU A 182 -18.07 -6.06 -5.31
CA LEU A 182 -17.79 -6.83 -4.10
C LEU A 182 -18.32 -6.12 -2.84
N ALA A 183 -18.11 -4.80 -2.72
CA ALA A 183 -18.60 -4.01 -1.59
C ALA A 183 -20.14 -4.08 -1.47
N ASP A 184 -20.84 -4.04 -2.61
CA ASP A 184 -22.30 -4.26 -2.65
C ASP A 184 -22.68 -5.68 -2.23
N ALA A 185 -21.92 -6.70 -2.67
CA ALA A 185 -22.17 -8.10 -2.32
C ALA A 185 -22.04 -8.34 -0.80
N LEU A 186 -21.09 -7.68 -0.15
CA LEU A 186 -20.83 -7.79 1.29
C LEU A 186 -21.94 -7.19 2.16
N ARG A 187 -22.79 -6.31 1.62
CA ARG A 187 -23.97 -5.82 2.34
C ARG A 187 -24.96 -6.94 2.65
N GLY A 188 -24.99 -7.99 1.82
CA GLY A 188 -25.83 -9.18 2.03
C GLY A 188 -25.55 -9.94 3.33
N VAL A 189 -24.40 -9.69 3.96
CA VAL A 189 -23.97 -10.27 5.24
C VAL A 189 -23.77 -9.20 6.33
N GLY A 190 -24.34 -8.01 6.13
CA GLY A 190 -24.29 -6.91 7.10
C GLY A 190 -22.95 -6.16 7.15
N ILE A 191 -22.07 -6.37 6.17
CA ILE A 191 -20.80 -5.65 6.06
C ILE A 191 -21.00 -4.49 5.08
N GLU A 192 -21.14 -3.28 5.62
CA GLU A 192 -21.21 -2.06 4.82
C GLU A 192 -19.81 -1.45 4.66
N LEU A 193 -19.26 -1.55 3.45
CA LEU A 193 -18.00 -0.90 3.07
C LEU A 193 -18.29 0.26 2.12
N ASP A 194 -17.83 1.44 2.50
CA ASP A 194 -17.76 2.59 1.60
C ASP A 194 -16.28 2.84 1.23
N VAL A 195 -15.99 2.88 -0.07
CA VAL A 195 -14.63 2.92 -0.60
C VAL A 195 -14.26 4.36 -0.90
N ALA A 196 -13.37 4.93 -0.10
CA ALA A 196 -12.97 6.34 -0.19
C ALA A 196 -11.82 6.56 -1.17
N ASP A 197 -10.83 5.66 -1.17
CA ASP A 197 -9.64 5.79 -2.04
C ASP A 197 -9.06 4.43 -2.44
N TYR A 198 -8.40 4.39 -3.58
CA TYR A 198 -7.75 3.22 -4.16
C TYR A 198 -6.38 3.61 -4.73
N LYS A 199 -5.32 2.94 -4.25
CA LYS A 199 -3.97 3.06 -4.81
C LYS A 199 -3.39 1.69 -5.11
N GLU A 200 -2.75 1.54 -6.26
CA GLU A 200 -2.00 0.33 -6.60
C GLU A 200 -0.60 0.69 -7.10
N HIS A 201 0.39 -0.13 -6.77
CA HIS A 201 1.72 -0.04 -7.39
C HIS A 201 2.30 -1.42 -7.66
N ALA A 202 3.21 -1.49 -8.63
CA ALA A 202 3.97 -2.68 -8.95
C ALA A 202 5.15 -2.85 -7.96
N MET A 203 5.36 -4.09 -7.50
CA MET A 203 6.48 -4.55 -6.69
C MET A 203 7.35 -5.48 -7.52
N GLY A 204 8.66 -5.20 -7.56
CA GLY A 204 9.66 -6.03 -8.22
C GLY A 204 9.69 -5.95 -9.76
N GLY A 205 10.70 -6.62 -10.34
CA GLY A 205 10.96 -6.67 -11.79
C GLY A 205 10.21 -7.80 -12.51
N ARG A 206 10.93 -8.80 -13.04
CA ARG A 206 10.42 -9.79 -14.02
C ARG A 206 9.18 -10.61 -13.58
N ASP A 207 8.96 -10.76 -12.27
CA ASP A 207 7.78 -11.37 -11.66
C ASP A 207 7.01 -10.33 -10.83
N VAL A 208 6.38 -9.38 -11.53
CA VAL A 208 5.69 -8.24 -10.92
C VAL A 208 4.57 -8.73 -9.99
N LYS A 209 4.76 -8.56 -8.68
CA LYS A 209 3.66 -8.57 -7.71
C LYS A 209 3.06 -7.17 -7.70
N ALA A 210 1.77 -7.01 -7.39
CA ALA A 210 1.17 -5.68 -7.23
C ALA A 210 0.74 -5.50 -5.77
N ALA A 211 0.93 -4.32 -5.21
CA ALA A 211 0.40 -3.92 -3.91
C ALA A 211 -0.82 -3.04 -4.16
N THR A 212 -1.94 -3.41 -3.56
CA THR A 212 -3.20 -2.68 -3.68
C THR A 212 -3.63 -2.21 -2.30
N TYR A 213 -4.01 -0.94 -2.20
CA TYR A 213 -4.45 -0.28 -0.99
C TYR A 213 -5.87 0.23 -1.24
N ILE A 214 -6.78 -0.12 -0.36
CA ILE A 214 -8.16 0.34 -0.41
C ILE A 214 -8.46 1.02 0.92
N GLU A 215 -8.74 2.33 0.89
CA GLU A 215 -9.26 3.03 2.07
C GLU A 215 -10.77 2.82 2.12
N CYS A 216 -11.23 2.12 3.15
CA CYS A 216 -12.65 1.89 3.39
C CYS A 216 -13.08 2.48 4.73
N THR A 217 -14.32 2.97 4.78
CA THR A 217 -15.05 3.25 6.00
C THR A 217 -16.09 2.15 6.22
N ALA A 218 -16.13 1.59 7.43
CA ALA A 218 -17.22 0.73 7.85
C ALA A 218 -18.33 1.61 8.43
N ALA A 219 -19.54 1.53 7.88
CA ALA A 219 -20.66 2.30 8.43
C ALA A 219 -20.87 1.92 9.91
N GLY A 220 -20.84 2.93 10.80
CA GLY A 220 -21.04 2.74 12.25
C GLY A 220 -19.77 2.70 13.12
N THR A 221 -18.57 2.75 12.55
CA THR A 221 -17.34 2.98 13.32
C THR A 221 -16.45 4.01 12.64
N SER A 222 -15.92 4.99 13.39
CA SER A 222 -14.92 5.95 12.88
C SER A 222 -13.54 5.31 12.61
N GLN A 223 -13.48 3.99 12.46
CA GLN A 223 -12.24 3.28 12.19
C GLN A 223 -12.02 3.15 10.69
N LYS A 224 -10.93 3.75 10.23
CA LYS A 224 -10.41 3.61 8.87
C LYS A 224 -9.82 2.22 8.73
N GLY A 225 -10.43 1.37 7.91
CA GLY A 225 -9.93 0.04 7.58
C GLY A 225 -9.22 0.05 6.23
N LEU A 226 -8.07 -0.63 6.14
CA LEU A 226 -7.34 -0.78 4.87
C LEU A 226 -7.60 -2.18 4.29
N GLY A 227 -8.15 -2.23 3.08
CA GLY A 227 -8.49 -3.46 2.36
C GLY A 227 -7.28 -4.19 1.74
N ARG A 228 -7.44 -5.52 1.62
CA ARG A 228 -6.46 -6.60 1.47
C ARG A 228 -5.77 -6.75 0.10
N TRP A 229 -4.57 -7.36 0.15
CA TRP A 229 -3.68 -7.77 -0.95
C TRP A 229 -3.96 -9.18 -1.50
N HIS A 230 -3.75 -9.39 -2.80
CA HIS A 230 -3.56 -10.71 -3.42
C HIS A 230 -2.37 -10.65 -4.40
N PRO A 231 -1.41 -11.59 -4.36
CA PRO A 231 -0.46 -11.75 -5.45
C PRO A 231 -1.23 -12.34 -6.63
N ARG A 232 -1.53 -11.53 -7.66
CA ARG A 232 -2.00 -12.07 -8.93
C ARG A 232 -0.89 -12.94 -9.53
N ARG A 233 -0.99 -14.27 -9.37
CA ARG A 233 -0.42 -15.19 -10.36
C ARG A 233 -1.29 -15.07 -11.61
N ARG A 234 -0.70 -14.82 -12.77
CA ARG A 234 -1.42 -14.98 -14.05
C ARG A 234 -2.05 -16.38 -14.04
N GLY A 235 -3.38 -16.43 -14.02
CA GLY A 235 -4.11 -17.68 -14.23
C GLY A 235 -3.71 -18.29 -15.57
N PRO A 236 -3.89 -19.61 -15.74
CA PRO A 236 -3.55 -20.28 -16.99
C PRO A 236 -4.30 -19.61 -18.14
N LYS A 237 -3.56 -19.23 -19.18
CA LYS A 237 -4.17 -18.87 -20.46
C LYS A 237 -4.97 -20.09 -20.91
N PHE A 238 -6.30 -20.00 -20.91
CA PHE A 238 -7.13 -20.97 -21.60
C PHE A 238 -6.76 -20.92 -23.08
N SER A 239 -5.92 -21.88 -23.51
CA SER A 239 -5.72 -22.17 -24.92
C SER A 239 -7.07 -22.62 -25.48
N HIS A 240 -7.65 -21.83 -26.37
CA HIS A 240 -8.78 -22.27 -27.17
C HIS A 240 -8.30 -23.45 -28.02
N GLY A 241 -8.72 -24.66 -27.65
CA GLY A 241 -8.59 -25.84 -28.49
C GLY A 241 -9.46 -25.64 -29.72
N SER A 242 -8.84 -25.55 -30.89
CA SER A 242 -9.51 -25.66 -32.18
C SER A 242 -10.27 -26.99 -32.25
N PRO A 243 -11.51 -27.03 -32.75
CA PRO A 243 -12.17 -28.31 -33.04
C PRO A 243 -11.47 -28.94 -34.24
N GLY A 244 -10.90 -30.12 -34.05
CA GLY A 244 -10.44 -30.96 -35.14
C GLY A 244 -11.63 -31.36 -36.00
N SER A 245 -11.55 -31.04 -37.29
CA SER A 245 -12.40 -31.57 -38.35
C SER A 245 -12.15 -33.08 -38.49
N GLY A 246 -13.18 -33.87 -38.23
CA GLY A 246 -13.30 -35.28 -38.61
C GLY A 246 -14.63 -35.48 -39.30
#